data_AF-A0A1Q6UYV6-F1
#
_entry.id   AF-A0A1Q6UYV6-F1
#
_cell.length_a   1.000
_cell.length_b   1.000
_cell.length_c   1.000
_cell.angle_alpha   90.00
_cell.angle_beta   90.00
_cell.angle_gamma   90.00
#
_symmetry.space_group_name_H-M   'P 1'
#
loop_
_entity.id
_entity.type
_entity.pdbx_description
1 polymer ?
#
loop_
_entity_poly.entity_id
_entity_poly.type
_entity_poly.pdbx_seq_one_letter_code
_entity_poly.pdbx_strand_id
1 'polypeptide(L)'
;MNQTFLVPANSKRSALIFGFFKPVDLIIFGVGTALSLILLMIFPVTKLWAVIVTLIPIVTAGFLVFPIPNYHNVRTLIGEVYNYYFVNRRKYIWRGWCYTYEQSDE
;
A
#
# COMPACT_ATOMS: atom_id res chain seq x y z
N MET A 1 15.33 -13.03 23.28
CA MET A 1 14.77 -14.30 22.77
C MET A 1 13.75 -13.99 21.68
N ASN A 2 14.16 -14.01 20.40
CA ASN A 2 13.24 -13.84 19.27
C ASN A 2 12.61 -15.20 18.94
N GLN A 3 11.50 -15.52 19.60
CA GLN A 3 10.69 -16.70 19.30
C GLN A 3 10.02 -16.47 17.93
N THR A 4 10.60 -17.02 16.87
CA THR A 4 10.00 -17.04 15.54
C THR A 4 8.94 -18.15 15.52
N PHE A 5 7.74 -17.84 15.98
CA PHE A 5 6.62 -18.76 15.85
C PHE A 5 6.32 -18.98 14.37
N LEU A 6 6.17 -20.24 13.96
CA LEU A 6 5.62 -20.61 12.65
C LEU A 6 4.11 -20.31 12.65
N VAL A 7 3.77 -19.02 12.66
CA VAL A 7 2.39 -18.58 12.56
C VAL A 7 1.88 -18.96 11.17
N PRO A 8 0.82 -19.78 11.07
CA PRO A 8 0.30 -20.21 9.78
C PRO A 8 -0.12 -18.98 8.96
N ALA A 9 0.09 -19.02 7.64
CA ALA A 9 -0.16 -17.89 6.75
C ALA A 9 -1.58 -17.29 6.89
N ASN A 10 -2.56 -18.13 7.26
CA ASN A 10 -3.95 -17.72 7.47
C ASN A 10 -4.20 -16.91 8.76
N SER A 11 -3.34 -17.02 9.78
CA SER A 11 -3.47 -16.27 11.04
C SER A 11 -3.08 -14.79 10.88
N LYS A 12 -2.39 -14.42 9.80
CA LYS A 12 -1.97 -13.04 9.54
C LYS A 12 -3.15 -12.10 9.27
N ARG A 13 -4.28 -12.63 8.79
CA ARG A 13 -5.49 -11.84 8.52
C ARG A 13 -6.16 -11.33 9.80
N SER A 14 -6.07 -12.10 10.89
CA SER A 14 -6.60 -11.72 12.21
C SER A 14 -5.82 -10.58 12.87
N ALA A 15 -4.59 -10.29 12.42
CA ALA A 15 -3.78 -9.19 12.93
C ALA A 15 -4.13 -7.83 12.30
N LEU A 16 -5.02 -7.80 11.30
CA LEU A 16 -5.47 -6.59 10.62
C LEU A 16 -6.66 -5.96 11.33
N ILE A 17 -6.67 -4.64 11.43
CA ILE A 17 -7.79 -3.86 11.95
C ILE A 17 -8.98 -4.05 11.00
N PHE A 18 -10.12 -4.46 11.54
CA PHE A 18 -11.31 -4.86 10.77
C PHE A 18 -11.06 -5.95 9.71
N GLY A 19 -9.96 -6.71 9.83
CA GLY A 19 -9.61 -7.78 8.88
C GLY A 19 -9.05 -7.30 7.54
N PHE A 20 -8.85 -5.98 7.36
CA PHE A 20 -8.34 -5.39 6.11
C PHE A 20 -7.25 -4.33 6.32
N PHE A 21 -7.35 -3.48 7.35
CA PHE A 21 -6.48 -2.33 7.48
C PHE A 21 -5.26 -2.59 8.37
N LYS A 22 -4.11 -2.04 7.98
CA LYS A 22 -2.96 -1.88 8.87
C LYS A 22 -3.05 -0.55 9.62
N PRO A 23 -2.38 -0.39 10.78
CA PRO A 23 -2.34 0.89 11.50
C PRO A 23 -1.92 2.07 10.61
N VAL A 24 -0.95 1.85 9.71
CA VAL A 24 -0.49 2.87 8.75
C VAL A 24 -1.59 3.31 7.80
N ASP A 25 -2.49 2.40 7.42
CA ASP A 25 -3.59 2.71 6.51
C ASP A 25 -4.63 3.62 7.19
N LEU A 26 -4.89 3.39 8.48
CA LEU A 26 -5.73 4.28 9.29
C LEU A 26 -5.11 5.67 9.45
N ILE A 27 -3.79 5.77 9.64
CA ILE A 27 -3.11 7.06 9.75
C ILE A 27 -3.26 7.86 8.46
N ILE A 28 -3.06 7.23 7.30
CA ILE A 28 -3.22 7.90 6.00
C ILE A 28 -4.65 8.40 5.80
N PHE A 29 -5.63 7.54 6.08
CA PHE A 29 -7.04 7.91 5.98
C PHE A 29 -7.41 9.04 6.95
N GLY A 30 -6.90 8.99 8.19
CA GLY A 30 -7.10 10.02 9.20
C GLY A 30 -6.51 11.36 8.80
N VAL A 31 -5.27 11.38 8.29
CA VAL A 31 -4.61 12.61 7.81
C VAL A 31 -5.34 13.20 6.60
N GLY A 32 -5.74 12.37 5.63
CA GLY A 32 -6.51 12.83 4.47
C GLY A 32 -7.86 13.43 4.85
N THR A 33 -8.54 12.82 5.82
CA THR A 33 -9.81 13.33 6.37
C THR A 33 -9.59 14.65 7.09
N ALA A 34 -8.59 14.74 7.97
CA ALA A 34 -8.27 15.97 8.70
C ALA A 34 -7.91 17.13 7.76
N LEU A 35 -7.10 16.87 6.73
CA LEU A 35 -6.77 17.87 5.71
C LEU A 35 -8.01 18.36 4.95
N SER A 36 -8.91 17.46 4.57
CA SER A 36 -10.15 17.82 3.90
C SER A 36 -11.04 18.70 4.80
N LEU A 37 -11.16 18.36 6.09
CA LEU A 37 -11.89 19.17 7.07
C LEU A 37 -11.29 20.57 7.24
N ILE A 38 -9.97 20.68 7.34
CA ILE A 38 -9.28 21.97 7.41
C ILE A 38 -9.54 22.79 6.14
N LEU A 39 -9.47 22.16 4.97
CA LEU A 39 -9.75 22.84 3.70
C LEU A 39 -11.19 23.35 3.62
N LEU A 40 -12.16 22.59 4.12
CA LEU A 40 -13.57 23.01 4.20
C LEU A 40 -13.80 24.20 5.13
N MET A 41 -12.99 24.36 6.19
CA MET A 41 -13.07 25.52 7.08
C MET A 41 -12.46 26.78 6.45
N ILE A 42 -11.42 26.62 5.63
CA ILE A 42 -10.70 27.74 5.01
C ILE A 42 -11.41 28.23 3.74
N PHE A 43 -11.90 27.31 2.90
CA PHE A 43 -12.47 27.66 1.60
C PHE A 43 -13.99 27.76 1.62
N PRO A 44 -14.58 28.85 1.10
CA PRO A 44 -16.02 28.93 0.89
C PRO A 44 -16.44 28.02 -0.27
N VAL A 45 -17.14 26.92 0.04
CA VAL A 45 -17.69 25.96 -0.93
C VAL A 45 -18.94 26.50 -1.65
N THR A 46 -18.79 27.59 -2.39
CA THR A 46 -19.87 28.21 -3.19
C THR A 46 -19.82 27.84 -4.67
N LYS A 47 -18.68 27.31 -5.13
CA LYS A 47 -18.43 26.90 -6.51
C LYS A 47 -18.02 25.43 -6.54
N LEU A 48 -18.38 24.74 -7.62
CA LEU A 48 -18.08 23.33 -7.82
C LEU A 48 -16.57 23.04 -7.74
N TRP A 49 -15.73 23.92 -8.31
CA TRP A 49 -14.28 23.74 -8.26
C TRP A 49 -13.73 23.73 -6.82
N ALA A 50 -14.30 24.56 -5.92
CA ALA A 50 -13.89 24.61 -4.52
C ALA A 50 -14.25 23.30 -3.80
N VAL A 51 -15.42 22.72 -4.11
CA VAL A 51 -15.83 21.41 -3.59
C VAL A 51 -14.88 20.30 -4.04
N ILE A 52 -14.47 20.31 -5.32
CA ILE A 52 -13.49 19.32 -5.80
C ILE A 52 -12.19 19.43 -5.03
N VAL A 53 -11.64 20.64 -4.91
CA VAL A 53 -10.35 20.86 -4.24
C VAL A 53 -10.39 20.45 -2.77
N THR A 54 -11.48 20.75 -2.05
CA THR A 54 -11.61 20.38 -0.64
C THR A 54 -11.76 18.87 -0.43
N LEU A 55 -12.29 18.13 -1.40
CA LEU A 55 -12.48 16.67 -1.32
C LEU A 55 -11.29 15.86 -1.85
N ILE A 56 -10.41 16.44 -2.66
CA ILE A 56 -9.22 15.74 -3.18
C ILE A 56 -8.42 14.99 -2.08
N PRO A 57 -8.12 15.59 -0.91
CA PRO A 57 -7.33 14.91 0.12
C PRO A 57 -7.99 13.64 0.67
N ILE A 58 -9.30 13.67 0.94
CA ILE A 58 -10.01 12.51 1.48
C ILE A 58 -10.23 11.44 0.41
N VAL A 59 -10.53 11.84 -0.84
CA VAL A 59 -10.69 10.89 -1.95
C VAL A 59 -9.38 10.18 -2.26
N THR A 60 -8.27 10.90 -2.31
CA THR A 60 -6.94 10.32 -2.56
C THR A 60 -6.49 9.40 -1.43
N ALA A 61 -6.70 9.79 -0.17
CA ALA A 61 -6.39 8.93 0.98
C ALA A 61 -7.26 7.66 0.98
N GLY A 62 -8.56 7.79 0.72
CA GLY A 62 -9.48 6.66 0.61
C GLY A 62 -9.09 5.72 -0.54
N PHE A 63 -8.72 6.26 -1.69
CA PHE A 63 -8.24 5.48 -2.83
C PHE A 63 -6.98 4.69 -2.48
N LEU A 64 -5.96 5.31 -1.87
CA LEU A 64 -4.70 4.61 -1.52
C LEU A 64 -4.89 3.47 -0.51
N VAL A 65 -5.85 3.63 0.40
CA VAL A 65 -6.15 2.69 1.48
C VAL A 65 -7.14 1.60 1.03
N PHE A 66 -7.78 1.76 -0.12
CA PHE A 66 -8.78 0.83 -0.64
C PHE A 66 -8.20 -0.59 -0.82
N PRO A 67 -8.87 -1.64 -0.28
CA PRO A 67 -8.42 -3.02 -0.41
C PRO A 67 -8.71 -3.55 -1.82
N ILE A 68 -7.72 -4.19 -2.44
CA ILE A 68 -7.83 -4.81 -3.78
C ILE A 68 -7.62 -6.33 -3.64
N PRO A 69 -8.39 -7.18 -4.34
CA PRO A 69 -8.12 -8.62 -4.37
C PRO A 69 -6.67 -8.93 -4.78
N ASN A 70 -6.04 -9.92 -4.14
CA ASN A 70 -4.64 -10.33 -4.35
C ASN A 70 -3.56 -9.34 -3.87
N TYR A 71 -3.93 -8.12 -3.45
CA TYR A 71 -3.02 -7.15 -2.87
C TYR A 71 -3.53 -6.67 -1.50
N HIS A 72 -2.68 -6.01 -0.73
CA HIS A 72 -3.12 -5.47 0.57
C HIS A 72 -4.00 -4.23 0.37
N ASN A 73 -3.51 -3.26 -0.42
CA ASN A 73 -4.22 -2.05 -0.81
C ASN A 73 -3.66 -1.48 -2.12
N VAL A 74 -4.33 -0.46 -2.65
CA VAL A 74 -3.90 0.27 -3.87
C VAL A 74 -2.46 0.79 -3.73
N ARG A 75 -2.06 1.30 -2.57
CA ARG A 75 -0.67 1.75 -2.35
C ARG A 75 0.34 0.63 -2.58
N THR A 76 0.08 -0.57 -2.06
CA THR A 76 0.95 -1.73 -2.30
C THR A 76 0.98 -2.12 -3.77
N LEU A 77 -0.16 -2.13 -4.46
CA LEU A 77 -0.21 -2.39 -5.90
C LEU A 77 0.70 -1.41 -6.67
N ILE A 78 0.57 -0.11 -6.42
CA ILE A 78 1.37 0.93 -7.09
C ILE A 78 2.86 0.70 -6.82
N GLY A 79 3.24 0.35 -5.57
CA GLY A 79 4.62 0.04 -5.22
C GLY A 79 5.17 -1.17 -5.97
N GLU A 80 4.40 -2.24 -6.10
CA GLU A 80 4.78 -3.44 -6.85
C GLU A 80 4.95 -3.14 -8.34
N VAL A 81 4.00 -2.39 -8.93
CA VAL A 81 4.10 -1.91 -10.32
C VAL A 81 5.36 -1.09 -10.52
N TYR A 82 5.63 -0.13 -9.64
CA TYR A 82 6.82 0.72 -9.72
C TYR A 82 8.11 -0.11 -9.63
N ASN A 83 8.19 -1.02 -8.65
CA ASN A 83 9.34 -1.89 -8.46
C ASN A 83 9.59 -2.79 -9.66
N TYR A 84 8.53 -3.33 -10.28
CA TYR A 84 8.64 -4.21 -11.44
C TYR A 84 9.17 -3.49 -12.68
N TYR A 85 8.63 -2.30 -12.99
CA TYR A 85 8.97 -1.60 -14.22
C TYR A 85 10.26 -0.77 -14.11
N PHE A 86 10.49 -0.10 -12.97
CA PHE A 86 11.53 0.94 -12.88
C PHE A 86 12.75 0.55 -12.04
N VAL A 87 12.60 -0.26 -11.00
CA VAL A 87 13.70 -0.56 -10.05
C VAL A 87 14.35 -1.92 -10.32
N ASN A 88 13.55 -2.99 -10.24
CA ASN A 88 14.01 -4.36 -10.22
C ASN A 88 13.48 -5.12 -11.44
N ARG A 89 13.96 -4.76 -12.64
CA ARG A 89 13.74 -5.60 -13.83
C ARG A 89 14.52 -6.90 -13.68
N ARG A 90 13.96 -7.87 -12.93
CA ARG A 90 14.56 -9.20 -12.78
C ARG A 90 14.46 -9.92 -14.12
N LYS A 91 15.60 -10.18 -14.75
CA LYS A 91 15.69 -11.17 -15.84
C LYS A 91 15.73 -12.55 -15.19
N TYR A 92 14.61 -13.26 -15.23
CA TYR A 92 14.57 -14.66 -14.82
C TYR A 92 15.14 -15.51 -15.96
N ILE A 93 16.44 -15.78 -15.89
CA ILE A 93 17.10 -16.72 -16.81
C ILE A 93 16.89 -18.11 -16.23
N TRP A 94 16.18 -18.97 -16.95
CA TRP A 94 16.09 -20.39 -16.59
C TRP A 94 17.47 -21.02 -16.80
N ARG A 95 18.05 -21.57 -15.72
CA ARG A 95 19.42 -22.12 -15.73
C ARG A 95 19.50 -23.62 -16.04
N GLY A 96 18.38 -24.31 -16.23
CA GLY A 96 18.37 -25.76 -16.43
C GLY A 96 18.08 -26.57 -15.17
N TRP A 97 17.85 -27.87 -15.33
CA TRP A 97 17.61 -28.81 -14.21
C TRP A 97 18.90 -29.24 -13.48
N CYS A 98 20.06 -29.20 -14.14
CA CYS A 98 21.35 -29.61 -13.58
C CYS A 98 22.35 -28.45 -13.56
N TYR A 99 21.94 -27.27 -13.10
CA TYR A 99 22.86 -26.14 -12.94
C TYR A 99 23.64 -26.27 -11.64
N THR A 100 24.96 -26.43 -11.73
CA THR A 100 25.85 -26.38 -10.57
C THR A 100 26.01 -24.92 -10.16
N TYR A 101 25.53 -24.55 -8.98
CA TYR A 101 25.83 -23.25 -8.38
C TYR A 101 27.30 -23.26 -7.94
N GLU A 102 28.21 -22.85 -8.82
CA GLU A 102 29.51 -22.39 -8.36
C GLU A 102 29.26 -21.10 -7.58
N GLN A 103 29.41 -21.19 -6.26
CA GLN A 103 29.39 -20.05 -5.37
C GLN A 103 30.71 -19.30 -5.58
N SER A 104 30.70 -18.27 -6.43
CA SER A 104 31.77 -17.27 -6.44
C SER A 104 31.45 -16.26 -5.33
N ASP A 105 32.17 -16.38 -4.23
CA ASP A 105 32.19 -15.38 -3.15
C ASP A 105 32.93 -14.13 -3.65
N GLU A 106 32.18 -13.11 -4.09
CA GLU A 106 32.63 -11.69 -4.14
C GLU A 106 31.77 -10.85 -3.20
#